data_AF-A0A384KG40-F1
#
_entry.id   AF-A0A384KG40-F1
#
_cell.length_a   1.000
_cell.length_b   1.000
_cell.length_c   1.000
_cell.angle_alpha   90.00
_cell.angle_beta   90.00
_cell.angle_gamma   90.00
#
_symmetry.space_group_name_H-M   'P 1'
#
loop_
_entity.id
_entity.type
_entity.pdbx_description
1 polymer ?
#
loop_
_entity_poly.entity_id
_entity_poly.type
_entity_poly.pdbx_seq_one_letter_code
_entity_poly.pdbx_strand_id
1 'polypeptide(L)' 'MTILSFDDDGVDVVYEGTEFRLEKALIEEAIGKSYPDVTDHEVLKIVEKQPALSGEPRRVRDILNSS' A
#
# COMPACT_ATOMS: atom_id res chain seq x y z
N MET A 1 -5.14 13.71 -1.42
CA MET A 1 -5.06 12.96 -0.15
C MET A 1 -5.34 11.52 -0.50
N THR A 2 -4.38 10.64 -0.22
CA THR A 2 -4.44 9.23 -0.63
C THR A 2 -4.72 8.40 0.62
N ILE A 3 -5.72 7.53 0.56
CA ILE A 3 -6.05 6.62 1.65
C ILE A 3 -5.74 5.20 1.19
N LEU A 4 -5.01 4.46 2.02
CA LEU A 4 -4.67 3.06 1.80
C LEU A 4 -5.30 2.23 2.91
N SER A 5 -6.09 1.23 2.54
CA SER A 5 -6.64 0.23 3.44
C SER A 5 -6.06 -1.12 3.08
N PHE A 6 -5.40 -1.78 4.03
CA PHE A 6 -4.67 -3.03 3.79
C PHE A 6 -5.48 -4.21 4.32
N ASP A 7 -5.58 -5.27 3.52
CA ASP A 7 -6.12 -6.58 3.90
C ASP A 7 -5.18 -7.71 3.43
N ASP A 8 -5.51 -8.98 3.71
CA ASP A 8 -4.69 -10.15 3.34
C ASP A 8 -4.56 -10.38 1.82
N ASP A 9 -5.49 -9.86 1.04
CA ASP A 9 -5.62 -10.07 -0.41
C ASP A 9 -5.13 -8.87 -1.24
N GLY A 10 -4.89 -7.71 -0.62
CA GLY A 10 -4.38 -6.52 -1.30
C GLY A 10 -4.66 -5.21 -0.56
N VAL A 11 -4.67 -4.12 -1.33
CA VAL A 11 -4.83 -2.77 -0.81
C VAL A 11 -5.93 -2.04 -1.55
N ASP A 12 -6.94 -1.58 -0.83
CA ASP A 12 -7.94 -0.65 -1.36
C ASP A 12 -7.38 0.77 -1.29
N VAL A 13 -7.39 1.44 -2.43
CA VAL A 13 -6.78 2.76 -2.64
C VAL A 13 -7.86 3.76 -2.98
N VAL A 14 -7.88 4.88 -2.26
CA VAL A 14 -8.63 6.08 -2.64
C VAL A 14 -7.65 7.17 -3.02
N TYR A 15 -7.57 7.47 -4.32
CA TYR A 15 -6.69 8.50 -4.87
C TYR A 15 -7.51 9.52 -5.67
N GLU A 16 -7.45 10.79 -5.28
CA GLU A 16 -8.17 11.89 -5.96
C GLU A 16 -9.68 11.61 -6.19
N GLY A 17 -10.32 10.89 -5.27
CA GLY A 17 -11.73 10.50 -5.38
C GLY A 17 -12.00 9.29 -6.29
N THR A 18 -10.94 8.67 -6.81
CA THR A 18 -11.00 7.39 -7.53
C THR A 18 -10.68 6.26 -6.57
N GLU A 19 -11.59 5.29 -6.47
CA GLU A 19 -11.44 4.10 -5.65
C GLU A 19 -11.06 2.92 -6.54
N PHE A 20 -9.98 2.23 -6.20
CA PHE A 20 -9.54 1.03 -6.90
C PHE A 20 -8.79 0.09 -5.96
N ARG A 21 -8.74 -1.18 -6.32
CA ARG A 21 -8.04 -2.20 -5.57
C ARG A 21 -6.72 -2.56 -6.25
N LEU A 22 -5.64 -2.51 -5.49
CA LEU A 22 -4.37 -3.11 -5.86
C LEU A 22 -4.33 -4.52 -5.30
N GLU A 23 -4.40 -5.52 -6.18
CA GLU A 23 -4.27 -6.91 -5.77
C GLU A 23 -2.87 -7.18 -5.22
N LYS A 24 -2.79 -8.04 -4.20
CA LYS A 24 -1.54 -8.51 -3.62
C LYS A 24 -0.51 -8.91 -4.68
N ALA A 25 -0.93 -9.71 -5.68
CA ALA A 25 -0.03 -10.19 -6.72
C ALA A 25 0.61 -9.05 -7.53
N LEU A 26 -0.15 -7.99 -7.82
CA LEU A 26 0.35 -6.82 -8.55
C LEU A 26 1.34 -6.01 -7.71
N ILE A 27 1.08 -5.90 -6.40
CA ILE A 27 1.99 -5.23 -5.47
C ILE A 27 3.31 -6.00 -5.35
N GLU A 28 3.22 -7.32 -5.18
CA GLU A 28 4.39 -8.21 -5.08
C GLU A 28 5.23 -8.17 -6.36
N GLU A 29 4.59 -8.17 -7.53
CA GLU A 29 5.27 -8.06 -8.82
C GLU A 29 5.93 -6.71 -9.01
N ALA A 30 5.23 -5.61 -8.70
CA ALA A 30 5.74 -4.25 -8.87
C ALA A 30 6.94 -3.94 -7.95
N ILE A 31 6.94 -4.49 -6.73
CA ILE A 31 7.97 -4.21 -5.72
C ILE A 31 9.07 -5.28 -5.72
N GLY A 32 8.75 -6.50 -6.15
CA GLY A 32 9.67 -7.65 -6.06
C GLY A 32 9.86 -8.16 -4.63
N LYS A 33 8.85 -7.96 -3.76
CA LYS A 33 8.85 -8.40 -2.36
C LYS A 33 7.54 -9.09 -2.04
N SER A 34 7.59 -10.01 -1.08
CA SER A 34 6.38 -10.57 -0.48
C SER A 34 5.52 -9.47 0.15
N TYR A 35 4.23 -9.51 -0.09
CA TYR A 35 3.25 -8.53 0.40
C TYR A 35 3.35 -8.20 1.90
N PRO A 36 3.51 -9.15 2.84
CA PRO A 36 3.68 -8.82 4.25
C PRO A 36 4.99 -8.07 4.58
N ASP A 37 5.99 -8.08 3.69
CA ASP A 37 7.25 -7.33 3.81
C ASP A 37 7.21 -5.97 3.11
N VAL A 38 6.21 -5.71 2.28
CA VAL A 38 5.99 -4.42 1.63
C VAL A 38 5.63 -3.36 2.67
N THR A 39 6.00 -2.12 2.41
CA THR A 39 5.63 -0.96 3.23
C THR A 39 4.52 -0.13 2.60
N ASP A 40 3.75 0.55 3.45
CA ASP A 40 2.74 1.52 3.01
C ASP A 40 3.30 2.59 2.08
N HIS A 41 4.53 3.04 2.34
CA HIS A 41 5.26 3.99 1.51
C HIS A 41 5.60 3.44 0.12
N GLU A 42 5.89 2.14 0.00
CA GLU A 42 6.15 1.51 -1.30
C GLU A 42 4.87 1.38 -2.11
N VAL A 43 3.75 0.96 -1.49
CA VAL A 43 2.44 0.93 -2.15
C VAL A 43 2.02 2.32 -2.58
N LEU A 44 2.24 3.32 -1.73
CA LEU A 44 1.91 4.70 -2.04
C LEU A 44 2.70 5.23 -3.26
N LYS A 45 3.96 4.80 -3.44
CA LYS A 45 4.78 5.14 -4.63
C LYS A 45 4.30 4.48 -5.93
N ILE A 46 3.54 3.38 -5.85
CA ILE A 46 2.90 2.76 -7.03
C ILE A 46 1.74 3.65 -7.50
N VAL A 47 0.98 4.20 -6.55
CA VAL A 47 -0.22 5.03 -6.80
C VAL A 47 0.16 6.46 -7.19
N GLU A 48 1.04 7.07 -6.40
CA GLU A 48 1.38 8.48 -6.48
C GLU A 48 2.89 8.62 -6.70
N LYS A 49 3.28 9.32 -7.78
CA LYS A 49 4.71 9.45 -8.16
C LYS A 49 5.52 10.30 -7.17
N GLN A 50 4.88 11.25 -6.50
CA GLN A 50 5.51 12.15 -5.53
C GLN A 50 4.64 12.26 -4.27
N PRO A 51 4.51 11.16 -3.51
CA PRO A 51 3.64 11.17 -2.36
C PRO A 51 4.23 12.03 -1.27
N ALA A 52 3.37 12.75 -0.56
CA ALA A 52 3.74 13.44 0.67
C ALA A 52 3.92 12.40 1.79
N LEU A 53 5.07 11.71 1.77
CA LEU A 53 5.45 10.75 2.79
C LEU A 53 5.62 11.49 4.12
N SER A 54 4.91 11.03 5.15
CA SER A 54 4.99 11.57 6.50
C SER A 54 5.10 10.43 7.49
N GLY A 55 6.03 10.54 8.44
CA GLY A 55 6.33 9.48 9.40
C GLY A 55 7.31 8.43 8.87
N GLU A 56 7.44 7.33 9.63
CA GLU A 56 8.27 6.18 9.28
C GLU A 56 7.45 5.16 8.47
N PRO A 57 8.07 4.50 7.46
CA PRO A 57 7.41 3.45 6.70
C PRO A 57 7.03 2.27 7.60
N ARG A 58 5.79 1.78 7.46
CA ARG A 58 5.27 0.64 8.21
C ARG A 58 5.03 -0.53 7.28
N ARG A 59 5.38 -1.74 7.71
CA ARG A 59 5.15 -2.93 6.90
C ARG A 59 3.67 -3.31 6.93
N VAL A 60 3.19 -3.88 5.82
CA VAL A 60 1.83 -4.42 5.70
C VAL A 60 1.51 -5.38 6.84
N ARG A 61 2.43 -6.31 7.17
CA ARG A 61 2.21 -7.23 8.31
C ARG A 61 1.95 -6.49 9.62
N ASP A 62 2.62 -5.38 9.86
CA ASP A 62 2.51 -4.64 11.11
C ASP A 62 1.17 -3.89 11.16
N ILE A 63 0.71 -3.43 10.00
CA ILE A 63 -0.60 -2.79 9.80
C ILE A 63 -1.74 -3.80 10.03
N LEU A 64 -1.63 -4.99 9.42
CA LEU A 64 -2.61 -6.08 9.57
C LEU A 64 -2.67 -6.60 11.02
N ASN A 65 -1.53 -6.67 11.72
CA ASN A 65 -1.49 -7.08 13.14
C ASN A 65 -1.92 -5.97 14.12
N SER A 66 -2.10 -4.73 13.66
CA SER A 66 -2.50 -3.60 14.50
C SER A 66 -3.98 -3.22 14.37
N SER A 67 -4.76 -4.00 13.60
CA SER A 67 -6.18 -3.75 13.28
C SER A 67 -7.12 -4.71 14.01
#